data_AF-A0A4R6URD6-F1
#
_entry.id   AF-A0A4R6URD6-F1
#
_cell.length_a   1.000
_cell.length_b   1.000
_cell.length_c   1.000
_cell.angle_alpha   90.00
_cell.angle_beta   90.00
_cell.angle_gamma   90.00
#
_symmetry.space_group_name_H-M   'P 1'
#
loop_
_entity.id
_entity.type
_entity.pdbx_description
1 polymer ?
#
loop_
_entity_poly.entity_id
_entity_poly.type
_entity_poly.pdbx_seq_one_letter_code
_entity_poly.pdbx_strand_id
1 'polypeptide(L)'
;MLDTKNPYSVFLGMSFIVVLLLSFYTAYFWVTNTHTISEVKAQREHWKATQPASFSYRIESGCMEVNETIVVVESGKETYYAKNNKPETIGSLFELAERAVLTADTLHIRYDKTHGFPTMIQIDWSRAVYDDECVFEVKDFKTIPR
;
A
#
# COMPACT_ATOMS: atom_id res chain seq x y z
N MET A 1 -47.06 -2.92 -4.97
CA MET A 1 -46.99 -2.43 -3.57
C MET A 1 -46.48 -3.58 -2.73
N LEU A 2 -45.34 -3.43 -2.06
CA LEU A 2 -44.82 -4.46 -1.15
C LEU A 2 -45.85 -4.72 -0.06
N ASP A 3 -46.34 -5.96 0.05
CA ASP A 3 -47.27 -6.35 1.11
C ASP A 3 -46.51 -6.43 2.43
N THR A 4 -46.55 -5.36 3.22
CA THR A 4 -45.85 -5.22 4.49
C THR A 4 -46.33 -6.18 5.58
N LYS A 5 -47.42 -6.93 5.35
CA LYS A 5 -47.90 -7.98 6.26
C LYS A 5 -47.19 -9.31 6.05
N ASN A 6 -46.52 -9.50 4.91
CA ASN A 6 -45.71 -10.69 4.65
C ASN A 6 -44.27 -10.45 5.11
N PRO A 7 -43.77 -11.14 6.14
CA PRO A 7 -42.41 -10.93 6.63
C PRO A 7 -41.34 -11.14 5.55
N TYR A 8 -41.58 -12.04 4.58
CA TYR A 8 -40.64 -12.27 3.48
C TYR A 8 -40.51 -11.08 2.53
N SER A 9 -41.58 -10.30 2.33
CA SER A 9 -41.53 -9.11 1.46
C SER A 9 -40.68 -7.99 2.09
N VAL A 10 -40.74 -7.88 3.42
CA VAL A 10 -39.94 -6.93 4.20
C VAL A 10 -38.46 -7.31 4.17
N PHE A 11 -38.13 -8.60 4.34
CA PHE A 11 -36.75 -9.08 4.22
C PHE A 11 -36.19 -8.83 2.81
N LEU A 12 -36.95 -9.15 1.75
CA LEU A 12 -36.52 -8.91 0.38
C LEU A 12 -36.28 -7.41 0.09
N GLY A 13 -37.17 -6.54 0.58
CA GLY A 13 -37.00 -5.09 0.45
C GLY A 13 -35.74 -4.58 1.16
N MET A 14 -35.51 -5.01 2.40
CA MET A 14 -34.32 -4.63 3.17
C MET A 14 -33.03 -5.17 2.56
N SER A 15 -33.02 -6.42 2.10
CA SER A 15 -31.86 -7.00 1.41
C SER A 15 -31.52 -6.23 0.14
N PHE A 16 -32.52 -5.81 -0.64
CA PHE A 16 -32.29 -5.01 -1.84
C PHE A 16 -31.68 -3.64 -1.54
N ILE A 17 -32.14 -2.97 -0.49
CA ILE A 17 -31.57 -1.70 -0.02
C ILE A 17 -30.10 -1.90 0.39
N VAL A 18 -29.79 -2.94 1.15
CA VAL A 18 -28.41 -3.24 1.55
C VAL A 18 -27.52 -3.48 0.33
N VAL A 19 -27.97 -4.26 -0.65
CA VAL A 19 -27.20 -4.53 -1.88
C VAL A 19 -26.95 -3.24 -2.66
N LEU A 20 -27.95 -2.37 -2.79
CA LEU A 20 -27.77 -1.08 -3.45
C LEU A 20 -26.73 -0.21 -2.73
N LEU A 21 -26.85 -0.07 -1.40
CA LEU A 21 -25.91 0.73 -0.61
C LEU A 21 -24.47 0.21 -0.74
N LEU A 22 -24.26 -1.10 -0.68
CA LEU A 22 -22.94 -1.71 -0.88
C LEU A 22 -22.41 -1.49 -2.30
N SER A 23 -23.27 -1.56 -3.31
CA SER A 23 -22.89 -1.31 -4.71
C SER A 23 -22.46 0.14 -4.94
N PHE A 24 -23.21 1.10 -4.37
CA PHE A 24 -22.85 2.51 -4.45
C PHE A 24 -21.55 2.81 -3.69
N TYR A 25 -21.38 2.25 -2.49
CA TYR A 25 -20.16 2.44 -1.70
C TYR A 25 -18.92 1.90 -2.42
N THR A 26 -18.99 0.68 -2.94
CA THR A 26 -17.87 0.08 -3.67
C THR A 26 -17.56 0.83 -4.95
N ALA A 27 -18.57 1.23 -5.73
CA ALA A 27 -18.37 2.04 -6.94
C ALA A 27 -17.71 3.40 -6.63
N TYR A 28 -18.20 4.10 -5.61
CA TYR A 28 -17.62 5.36 -5.16
C TYR A 28 -16.14 5.18 -4.77
N PHE A 29 -15.86 4.22 -3.91
CA PHE A 29 -14.51 3.92 -3.43
C PHE A 29 -13.54 3.54 -4.55
N TRP A 30 -13.99 2.75 -5.54
CA TRP A 30 -13.18 2.42 -6.71
C TRP A 30 -12.89 3.67 -7.53
N VAL A 31 -13.89 4.49 -7.83
CA VAL A 31 -13.73 5.71 -8.63
C VAL A 31 -12.75 6.68 -7.97
N THR A 32 -12.83 6.86 -6.65
CA THR A 32 -11.93 7.78 -5.94
C THR A 32 -10.48 7.30 -5.92
N ASN A 33 -10.25 5.98 -5.88
CA ASN A 33 -8.90 5.41 -5.72
C ASN A 33 -8.29 4.85 -7.01
N THR A 34 -9.03 4.82 -8.13
CA THR A 34 -8.56 4.21 -9.39
C THR A 34 -7.21 4.78 -9.85
N HIS A 35 -7.01 6.09 -9.74
CA HIS A 35 -5.75 6.73 -10.10
C HIS A 35 -4.59 6.15 -9.28
N THR A 36 -4.67 6.18 -7.95
CA THR A 36 -3.63 5.68 -7.05
C THR A 36 -3.39 4.18 -7.23
N ILE A 37 -4.45 3.37 -7.39
CA ILE A 37 -4.33 1.93 -7.70
C ILE A 37 -3.55 1.72 -9.00
N SER A 38 -3.88 2.47 -10.04
CA SER A 38 -3.21 2.36 -11.34
C SER A 38 -1.76 2.82 -11.28
N GLU A 39 -1.47 3.86 -10.50
CA GLU A 39 -0.13 4.41 -10.30
C GLU A 39 0.77 3.41 -9.54
N VAL A 40 0.30 2.85 -8.42
CA VAL A 40 1.04 1.84 -7.66
C VAL A 40 1.40 0.64 -8.55
N LYS A 41 0.43 0.16 -9.35
CA LYS A 41 0.67 -0.94 -10.30
C LYS A 41 1.68 -0.56 -11.39
N ALA A 42 1.53 0.62 -12.00
CA ALA A 42 2.43 1.08 -13.04
C ALA A 42 3.87 1.22 -12.52
N GLN A 43 4.04 1.80 -11.33
CA GLN A 43 5.35 1.98 -10.70
C GLN A 43 5.96 0.64 -10.27
N ARG A 44 5.15 -0.33 -9.83
CA ARG A 44 5.61 -1.70 -9.54
C ARG A 44 6.17 -2.39 -10.77
N GLU A 45 5.48 -2.28 -11.90
CA GLU A 45 5.96 -2.84 -13.17
C GLU A 45 7.18 -2.09 -13.71
N HIS A 46 7.22 -0.76 -13.56
CA HIS A 46 8.40 0.04 -13.91
C HIS A 46 9.62 -0.36 -13.09
N TRP A 47 9.47 -0.55 -11.78
CA TRP A 47 10.53 -1.04 -10.90
C TRP A 47 11.03 -2.43 -11.34
N LYS A 48 10.11 -3.38 -11.58
CA LYS A 48 10.50 -4.72 -12.06
C LYS A 48 11.31 -4.67 -13.36
N ALA A 49 10.96 -3.75 -14.26
CA ALA A 49 11.61 -3.59 -15.56
C ALA A 49 12.95 -2.84 -15.49
N THR A 50 13.12 -1.95 -14.52
CA THR A 50 14.26 -1.02 -14.47
C THR A 50 15.22 -1.26 -13.31
N GLN A 51 14.88 -2.11 -12.35
CA GLN A 51 15.74 -2.38 -11.20
C GLN A 51 17.13 -2.88 -11.65
N PRO A 52 18.21 -2.37 -11.04
CA PRO A 52 19.56 -2.87 -11.28
C PRO A 52 19.69 -4.34 -10.85
N ALA A 53 20.63 -5.08 -11.46
CA ALA A 53 20.92 -6.46 -11.05
C ALA A 53 21.58 -6.55 -9.65
N SER A 54 22.31 -5.50 -9.27
CA SER A 54 22.94 -5.38 -7.95
C SER A 54 22.79 -3.95 -7.42
N PHE A 55 22.29 -3.82 -6.20
CA PHE A 55 22.02 -2.53 -5.56
C PHE A 55 21.91 -2.71 -4.04
N SER A 56 22.07 -1.61 -3.30
CA SER A 56 21.80 -1.56 -1.88
C SER A 56 20.96 -0.35 -1.52
N TYR A 57 20.22 -0.47 -0.42
CA TYR A 57 19.40 0.58 0.13
C TYR A 57 19.15 0.32 1.61
N ARG A 58 18.64 1.35 2.27
CA ARG A 58 18.18 1.31 3.65
C ARG A 58 16.72 1.72 3.70
N ILE A 59 15.92 1.04 4.52
CA ILE A 59 14.55 1.43 4.83
C ILE A 59 14.51 1.83 6.30
N GLU A 60 14.04 3.04 6.56
CA GLU A 60 13.61 3.48 7.88
C GLU A 60 12.09 3.46 7.91
N SER A 61 11.51 2.79 8.91
CA SER A 61 10.06 2.69 9.05
C SER A 61 9.62 2.84 10.49
N GLY A 62 8.42 3.36 10.69
CA GLY A 62 7.85 3.45 12.02
C GLY A 62 6.50 4.14 12.03
N CYS A 63 5.62 3.67 12.91
CA CYS A 63 4.48 4.46 13.34
C CYS A 63 4.84 5.10 14.68
N MET A 64 5.07 4.25 15.70
CA MET A 64 5.50 4.66 17.04
C MET A 64 7.00 4.41 17.32
N GLU A 65 7.54 3.26 16.87
CA GLU A 65 8.97 2.92 16.99
C GLU A 65 9.62 2.88 15.62
N VAL A 66 10.83 3.46 15.53
CA VAL A 66 11.64 3.44 14.31
C VAL A 66 12.40 2.12 14.21
N ASN A 67 12.20 1.44 13.09
CA ASN A 67 12.93 0.28 12.66
C ASN A 67 13.79 0.62 11.45
N GLU A 68 14.91 -0.08 11.34
CA GLU A 68 15.83 0.06 10.22
C GLU A 68 16.08 -1.33 9.61
N THR A 69 16.00 -1.39 8.28
CA THR A 69 16.40 -2.56 7.50
C THR A 69 17.37 -2.11 6.41
N ILE A 70 18.55 -2.74 6.35
CA ILE A 70 19.50 -2.57 5.25
C ILE A 70 19.36 -3.77 4.33
N VAL A 71 19.22 -3.51 3.03
CA VAL A 71 19.08 -4.54 2.01
C VAL A 71 20.21 -4.40 1.00
N VAL A 72 20.86 -5.52 0.71
CA VAL A 72 21.86 -5.64 -0.34
C VAL A 72 21.40 -6.72 -1.29
N VAL A 73 21.23 -6.36 -2.55
CA VAL A 73 20.90 -7.27 -3.65
C VAL A 73 22.15 -7.42 -4.49
N GLU A 74 22.67 -8.64 -4.59
CA GLU A 74 23.82 -8.97 -5.43
C GLU A 74 23.42 -10.05 -6.44
N SER A 75 23.49 -9.72 -7.73
CA SER A 75 23.09 -10.64 -8.81
C SER A 75 21.69 -11.24 -8.59
N GLY A 76 20.74 -10.42 -8.12
CA GLY A 76 19.37 -10.82 -7.82
C GLY A 76 19.17 -11.61 -6.52
N LYS A 77 20.23 -11.87 -5.74
CA LYS A 77 20.13 -12.48 -4.41
C LYS A 77 20.05 -11.40 -3.35
N GLU A 78 18.96 -11.39 -2.59
CA GLU A 78 18.74 -10.43 -1.52
C GLU A 78 19.39 -10.91 -0.20
N THR A 79 20.07 -10.00 0.49
CA THR A 79 20.60 -10.15 1.85
C THR A 79 20.09 -8.99 2.69
N TYR A 80 19.56 -9.28 3.88
CA TYR A 80 18.96 -8.27 4.75
C TYR A 80 19.65 -8.22 6.09
N TYR A 81 19.79 -7.00 6.62
CA TYR A 81 20.22 -6.72 7.98
C TYR A 81 19.11 -5.90 8.64
N ALA A 82 18.30 -6.56 9.46
CA ALA A 82 17.20 -5.94 10.17
C ALA A 82 17.35 -6.20 11.66
N LYS A 83 16.98 -5.21 12.48
CA LYS A 83 16.87 -5.37 13.94
C LYS A 83 15.75 -6.36 14.31
N ASN A 84 14.72 -6.46 13.47
CA ASN A 84 13.53 -7.29 13.68
C ASN A 84 13.49 -8.46 12.70
N ASN A 85 12.82 -9.56 13.07
CA ASN A 85 12.70 -10.79 12.28
C ASN A 85 11.91 -10.66 10.96
N LYS A 86 11.38 -9.48 10.64
CA LYS A 86 10.64 -9.22 9.41
C LYS A 86 11.27 -8.02 8.68
N PRO A 87 12.23 -8.25 7.77
CA PRO A 87 12.87 -7.18 7.04
C PRO A 87 11.88 -6.52 6.08
N GLU A 88 11.96 -5.20 6.00
CA GLU A 88 11.25 -4.46 4.98
C GLU A 88 12.08 -4.38 3.70
N THR A 89 11.41 -4.50 2.56
CA THR A 89 12.01 -4.44 1.23
C THR A 89 11.19 -3.50 0.35
N ILE A 90 11.77 -3.03 -0.76
CA ILE A 90 11.02 -2.28 -1.78
C ILE A 90 9.78 -3.08 -2.25
N GLY A 91 9.91 -4.40 -2.37
CA GLY A 91 8.79 -5.29 -2.69
C GLY A 91 7.67 -5.21 -1.66
N SER A 92 8.00 -5.27 -0.35
CA SER A 92 7.00 -5.15 0.71
C SER A 92 6.38 -3.75 0.79
N LEU A 93 7.10 -2.71 0.38
CA LEU A 93 6.54 -1.35 0.30
C LEU A 93 5.47 -1.23 -0.79
N PHE A 94 5.64 -1.92 -1.94
CA PHE A 94 4.57 -1.99 -2.94
C PHE A 94 3.33 -2.74 -2.41
N GLU A 95 3.52 -3.85 -1.70
CA GLU A 95 2.40 -4.58 -1.07
C GLU A 95 1.73 -3.75 0.03
N LEU A 96 2.50 -2.95 0.76
CA LEU A 96 1.97 -2.01 1.72
C LEU A 96 1.14 -0.93 1.04
N ALA A 97 1.65 -0.31 -0.03
CA ALA A 97 0.94 0.68 -0.81
C ALA A 97 -0.38 0.10 -1.37
N GLU A 98 -0.35 -1.08 -1.96
CA GLU A 98 -1.55 -1.76 -2.50
C GLU A 98 -2.63 -1.96 -1.42
N ARG A 99 -2.23 -2.33 -0.19
CA ARG A 99 -3.18 -2.45 0.94
C ARG A 99 -3.64 -1.08 1.43
N ALA A 100 -2.73 -0.13 1.59
CA ALA A 100 -3.02 1.19 2.13
C ALA A 100 -3.98 1.98 1.24
N VAL A 101 -3.88 1.85 -0.10
CA VAL A 101 -4.85 2.44 -1.04
C VAL A 101 -6.27 1.97 -0.75
N LEU A 102 -6.43 0.78 -0.16
CA LEU A 102 -7.73 0.20 0.11
C LEU A 102 -8.26 0.47 1.52
N THR A 103 -7.38 0.65 2.50
CA THR A 103 -7.77 0.64 3.92
C THR A 103 -7.30 1.84 4.72
N ALA A 104 -6.38 2.65 4.21
CA ALA A 104 -5.94 3.86 4.89
C ALA A 104 -6.98 4.98 4.74
N ASP A 105 -7.05 5.86 5.74
CA ASP A 105 -7.80 7.10 5.58
C ASP A 105 -7.04 8.07 4.66
N THR A 106 -5.73 8.22 4.89
CA THR A 106 -4.87 9.05 4.05
C THR A 106 -3.61 8.29 3.68
N LEU A 107 -3.24 8.39 2.41
CA LEU A 107 -2.04 7.76 1.84
C LEU A 107 -1.31 8.76 0.96
N HIS A 108 -0.02 8.93 1.22
CA HIS A 108 0.88 9.67 0.35
C HIS A 108 2.07 8.80 -0.04
N ILE A 109 2.37 8.73 -1.33
CA ILE A 109 3.49 7.96 -1.86
C ILE A 109 4.35 8.86 -2.74
N ARG A 110 5.66 8.80 -2.54
CA ARG A 110 6.66 9.44 -3.39
C ARG A 110 7.51 8.38 -4.06
N TYR A 111 7.61 8.41 -5.38
CA TYR A 111 8.40 7.46 -6.16
C TYR A 111 9.75 8.02 -6.61
N ASP A 112 10.72 7.12 -6.78
CA ASP A 112 11.98 7.44 -7.45
C ASP A 112 11.72 7.71 -8.94
N LYS A 113 12.32 8.79 -9.47
CA LYS A 113 12.07 9.21 -10.86
C LYS A 113 12.72 8.28 -11.88
N THR A 114 13.75 7.53 -11.49
CA THR A 114 14.55 6.73 -12.42
C THR A 114 14.01 5.30 -12.47
N HIS A 115 13.85 4.68 -11.30
CA HIS A 115 13.53 3.28 -11.16
C HIS A 115 12.10 3.03 -10.63
N GLY A 116 11.35 4.06 -10.23
CA GLY A 116 9.93 3.95 -9.86
C GLY A 116 9.63 3.21 -8.57
N PHE A 117 10.62 2.87 -7.73
CA PHE A 117 10.33 2.33 -6.41
C PHE A 117 9.78 3.41 -5.47
N PRO A 118 8.98 3.06 -4.44
CA PRO A 118 8.54 4.01 -3.42
C PRO A 118 9.75 4.49 -2.61
N THR A 119 10.04 5.78 -2.69
CA THR A 119 11.06 6.44 -1.85
C THR A 119 10.50 6.84 -0.49
N MET A 120 9.20 7.12 -0.42
CA MET A 120 8.51 7.38 0.84
C MET A 120 7.05 6.97 0.74
N ILE A 121 6.51 6.39 1.82
CA ILE A 121 5.10 6.10 2.03
C ILE A 121 4.72 6.67 3.39
N GLN A 122 3.69 7.52 3.42
CA GLN A 122 3.06 8.04 4.63
C GLN A 122 1.61 7.56 4.67
N ILE A 123 1.22 6.97 5.80
CA ILE A 123 -0.10 6.37 6.00
C ILE A 123 -0.67 6.89 7.30
N ASP A 124 -1.90 7.39 7.24
CA ASP A 124 -2.77 7.62 8.40
C ASP A 124 -3.91 6.61 8.26
N TRP A 125 -4.01 5.66 9.21
CA TRP A 125 -4.99 4.58 9.14
C TRP A 125 -6.36 5.04 9.61
N SER A 126 -6.42 6.02 10.51
CA SER A 126 -7.64 6.53 11.11
C SER A 126 -7.40 7.92 11.72
N ARG A 127 -8.05 8.94 11.13
CA ARG A 127 -8.13 10.32 11.67
C ARG A 127 -8.57 10.43 13.13
N ALA A 128 -9.25 9.41 13.66
CA ALA A 128 -9.79 9.41 15.02
C ALA A 128 -8.82 8.83 16.07
N VAL A 129 -7.70 8.23 15.65
CA VAL A 129 -6.71 7.61 16.53
C VAL A 129 -5.44 8.45 16.50
N TYR A 130 -5.01 8.94 17.65
CA TYR A 130 -3.72 9.61 17.77
C TYR A 130 -2.58 8.57 17.66
N ASP A 131 -1.51 8.89 16.92
CA ASP A 131 -0.26 8.11 16.81
C ASP A 131 -0.38 6.80 16.00
N ASP A 132 -1.31 6.76 15.02
CA ASP A 132 -1.40 5.67 14.05
C ASP A 132 -0.70 5.99 12.72
N GLU A 133 -0.10 7.17 12.61
CA GLU A 133 0.60 7.63 11.43
C GLU A 133 1.91 6.86 11.24
N CYS A 134 2.00 6.11 10.14
CA CYS A 134 3.18 5.32 9.80
C CYS A 134 3.95 5.98 8.65
N VAL A 135 5.27 6.04 8.78
CA VAL A 135 6.18 6.53 7.74
C VAL A 135 7.17 5.45 7.37
N PHE A 136 7.40 5.27 6.08
CA PHE A 136 8.38 4.36 5.50
C PHE A 136 9.21 5.14 4.49
N GLU A 137 10.53 5.15 4.63
CA GLU A 137 11.44 5.91 3.77
C GLU A 137 12.61 5.05 3.29
N VAL A 138 12.82 5.03 1.97
CA VAL A 138 13.99 4.39 1.35
C VAL A 138 15.11 5.43 1.23
N LYS A 139 16.24 5.13 1.84
CA LYS A 139 17.45 5.95 1.87
C LYS A 139 18.64 5.22 1.25
N ASP A 140 19.63 6.02 0.85
CA ASP A 140 20.93 5.55 0.36
C ASP A 140 20.88 4.53 -0.77
N PHE A 141 19.87 4.61 -1.64
CA PHE A 141 19.78 3.74 -2.81
C PHE A 141 21.03 3.91 -3.70
N LYS A 142 21.77 2.84 -3.92
CA LYS A 142 23.01 2.82 -4.69
C LYS A 142 23.08 1.58 -5.56
N THR A 143 23.39 1.76 -6.85
CA THR A 143 23.72 0.66 -7.74
C THR A 143 25.12 0.13 -7.42
N ILE A 144 25.29 -1.19 -7.34
CA ILE A 144 26.59 -1.80 -7.09
C ILE A 144 27.18 -2.18 -8.45
N PRO A 145 28.29 -1.55 -8.88
CA PRO A 145 28.96 -1.93 -10.12
C PRO A 145 29.46 -3.37 -10.04
N ARG A 146 29.41 -4.06 -11.18
CA ARG A 146 29.87 -5.44 -11.31
C ARG A 146 31.39 -5.54 -11.23
#